data_AF-A0ABC8KL12-F1
#
_entry.id   AF-A0ABC8KL12-F1
#
_cell.length_a   1.000
_cell.length_b   1.000
_cell.length_c   1.000
_cell.angle_alpha   90.00
_cell.angle_beta   90.00
_cell.angle_gamma   90.00
#
_symmetry.space_group_name_H-M   'P 1'
#
loop_
_entity.id
_entity.type
_entity.pdbx_description
1 polymer ?
#
loop_
_entity_poly.entity_id
_entity_poly.type
_entity_poly.pdbx_seq_one_letter_code
_entity_poly.pdbx_strand_id
1 'polypeptide(L)'
;MSQEQLEKPIAYDIKEEEATKPPEATEDKEKGVVAEASVGQAEGEVNQKNPEGTITIGEALEAAVLTAGNKPVEWSDAAAIQAAEVRATGRTNIMPGGVAASAQSAATLNARANSEDDKTTLADVLTGASSKLPSDKPATRKDAEGVTGAEMRNDPHLATYPTGVAASVAAAARINQAK
;
A
#
# COMPACT_ATOMS: atom_id res chain seq x y z
N MET A 1 -28.89 35.33 -38.32
CA MET A 1 -30.27 35.67 -37.90
C MET A 1 -30.97 34.33 -37.65
N SER A 2 -31.08 33.90 -36.39
CA SER A 2 -32.25 34.15 -35.52
C SER A 2 -33.43 33.34 -36.08
N GLN A 3 -33.95 32.28 -35.45
CA GLN A 3 -34.60 32.20 -34.14
C GLN A 3 -34.87 30.70 -33.86
N GLU A 4 -34.54 30.18 -32.67
CA GLU A 4 -35.47 30.09 -31.53
C GLU A 4 -36.51 28.96 -31.72
N GLN A 5 -36.09 27.71 -31.44
CA GLN A 5 -37.02 26.62 -31.17
C GLN A 5 -37.46 26.74 -29.72
N LEU A 6 -38.70 27.19 -29.55
CA LEU A 6 -39.35 27.44 -28.28
C LEU A 6 -40.53 26.49 -28.16
N GLU A 7 -40.33 25.35 -27.51
CA GLU A 7 -41.41 24.56 -26.91
C GLU A 7 -40.98 24.12 -25.49
N LYS A 8 -41.58 24.80 -24.51
CA LYS A 8 -41.68 24.37 -23.10
C LYS A 8 -43.02 23.60 -22.94
N PRO A 9 -43.36 23.07 -21.75
CA PRO A 9 -42.63 22.16 -20.86
C PRO A 9 -43.47 20.90 -20.56
N ILE A 10 -42.86 19.81 -20.13
CA ILE A 10 -43.58 18.69 -19.50
C ILE A 10 -43.20 18.67 -18.02
N ALA A 11 -44.17 19.01 -17.18
CA ALA A 11 -44.13 18.91 -15.73
C ALA A 11 -44.22 17.44 -15.31
N TYR A 12 -43.36 17.00 -14.39
CA TYR A 12 -43.68 15.91 -13.47
C TYR A 12 -43.05 16.15 -12.10
N ASP A 13 -43.95 16.53 -11.19
CA ASP A 13 -44.03 16.36 -9.75
C ASP A 13 -42.79 16.03 -8.91
N ILE A 14 -42.54 16.96 -7.99
CA ILE A 14 -41.87 16.76 -6.70
C ILE A 14 -42.87 16.08 -5.75
N LYS A 15 -42.49 14.97 -5.13
CA LYS A 15 -43.02 14.57 -3.82
C LYS A 15 -41.88 14.14 -2.88
N GLU A 16 -41.83 14.90 -1.79
CA GLU A 16 -41.13 14.74 -0.51
C GLU A 16 -41.27 13.32 0.07
N GLU A 17 -40.19 12.72 0.56
CA GLU A 17 -39.74 12.71 1.96
C GLU A 17 -40.39 11.58 2.78
N GLU A 18 -39.59 10.59 3.20
CA GLU A 18 -39.72 10.07 4.56
C GLU A 18 -38.35 9.56 5.05
N ALA A 19 -37.83 10.27 6.04
CA ALA A 19 -36.65 9.93 6.81
C ALA A 19 -37.01 8.91 7.89
N THR A 20 -36.34 7.76 7.93
CA THR A 20 -36.40 6.84 9.08
C THR A 20 -35.09 6.89 9.88
N LYS A 21 -35.25 7.38 11.11
CA LYS A 21 -34.30 7.63 12.21
C LYS A 21 -33.48 6.38 12.65
N PRO A 22 -32.26 6.55 13.20
CA PRO A 22 -31.40 5.45 13.68
C PRO A 22 -31.86 4.87 15.04
N PRO A 23 -31.54 3.60 15.36
CA PRO A 23 -31.77 3.07 16.70
C PRO A 23 -30.59 3.39 17.65
N GLU A 24 -30.99 3.93 18.79
CA GLU A 24 -30.24 4.34 19.96
C GLU A 24 -29.96 3.14 20.89
N ALA A 25 -28.92 3.27 21.71
CA ALA A 25 -28.42 2.26 22.64
C ALA A 25 -29.39 1.94 23.78
N THR A 26 -29.39 0.68 24.22
CA THR A 26 -29.89 0.28 25.55
C THR A 26 -28.84 -0.55 26.26
N GLU A 27 -28.39 -0.04 27.41
CA GLU A 27 -27.64 -0.77 28.43
C GLU A 27 -28.53 -1.86 29.05
N ASP A 28 -28.01 -3.07 29.20
CA ASP A 28 -28.50 -4.04 30.16
C ASP A 28 -27.34 -4.56 31.01
N LYS A 29 -27.48 -4.38 32.32
CA LYS A 29 -26.66 -4.98 33.39
C LYS A 29 -27.34 -6.26 33.87
N GLU A 30 -26.62 -7.38 33.88
CA GLU A 30 -26.61 -8.41 34.94
C GLU A 30 -25.55 -9.47 34.58
N LYS A 31 -24.46 -9.64 35.34
CA LYS A 31 -24.26 -10.39 36.60
C LYS A 31 -24.18 -11.92 36.41
N GLY A 32 -23.00 -12.50 36.68
CA GLY A 32 -22.82 -13.95 36.84
C GLY A 32 -21.43 -14.44 36.45
N VAL A 33 -20.46 -14.53 37.38
CA VAL A 33 -20.07 -15.76 38.10
C VAL A 33 -18.87 -16.48 37.46
N VAL A 34 -17.98 -16.89 38.36
CA VAL A 34 -16.67 -17.54 38.25
C VAL A 34 -16.59 -18.77 37.34
N ALA A 35 -15.40 -19.04 36.79
CA ALA A 35 -14.66 -20.32 36.91
C ALA A 35 -13.47 -20.38 35.93
N GLU A 36 -12.52 -21.25 36.29
CA GLU A 36 -11.12 -21.29 35.93
C GLU A 36 -10.78 -22.06 34.64
N ALA A 37 -9.50 -21.92 34.28
CA ALA A 37 -8.63 -22.85 33.56
C ALA A 37 -8.89 -23.07 32.05
N SER A 38 -7.91 -22.72 31.22
CA SER A 38 -6.90 -23.69 30.76
C SER A 38 -5.99 -23.11 29.67
N VAL A 39 -4.69 -23.28 29.92
CA VAL A 39 -3.56 -23.49 29.00
C VAL A 39 -3.80 -23.27 27.51
N GLY A 40 -2.99 -22.38 26.93
CA GLY A 40 -2.76 -22.28 25.49
C GLY A 40 -1.52 -21.43 25.19
N GLN A 41 -0.34 -21.95 25.54
CA GLN A 41 0.93 -21.46 25.02
C GLN A 41 0.98 -21.62 23.50
N ALA A 42 1.37 -20.56 22.81
CA ALA A 42 2.10 -20.54 21.55
C ALA A 42 2.50 -19.06 21.33
N GLU A 43 3.56 -18.53 21.93
CA GLU A 43 4.97 -18.83 21.61
C GLU A 43 5.15 -19.31 20.17
N GLY A 44 5.52 -18.36 19.32
CA GLY A 44 5.80 -18.60 17.92
C GLY A 44 5.85 -17.32 17.11
N GLU A 45 6.52 -16.27 17.60
CA GLU A 45 7.15 -15.32 16.68
C GLU A 45 8.13 -16.13 15.82
N VAL A 46 7.65 -16.60 14.67
CA VAL A 46 8.50 -17.06 13.58
C VAL A 46 9.20 -15.83 13.04
N ASN A 47 10.22 -15.40 13.78
CA ASN A 47 11.38 -14.74 13.22
C ASN A 47 11.97 -15.76 12.24
N GLN A 48 11.46 -15.75 11.01
CA GLN A 48 12.07 -16.45 9.89
C GLN A 48 13.43 -15.77 9.72
N LYS A 49 14.41 -16.32 10.42
CA LYS A 49 15.83 -16.05 10.22
C LYS A 49 16.08 -16.35 8.76
N ASN A 50 16.03 -15.29 7.95
CA ASN A 50 16.38 -15.26 6.55
C ASN A 50 17.69 -16.05 6.41
N PRO A 51 17.78 -17.08 5.54
CA PRO A 51 18.96 -17.94 5.46
C PRO A 51 20.18 -17.04 5.32
N GLU A 52 21.05 -17.08 6.34
CA GLU A 52 21.97 -16.01 6.72
C GLU A 52 22.79 -15.54 5.50
N GLY A 53 22.27 -14.52 4.80
CA GLY A 53 22.86 -14.03 3.56
C GLY A 53 21.88 -13.57 2.48
N THR A 54 20.66 -14.10 2.31
CA THR A 54 19.79 -13.58 1.23
C THR A 54 19.21 -12.22 1.58
N ILE A 55 19.01 -11.33 0.60
CA ILE A 55 18.36 -10.03 0.78
C ILE A 55 16.85 -10.20 0.57
N THR A 56 16.02 -9.79 1.53
CA THR A 56 14.56 -9.83 1.39
C THR A 56 14.01 -8.71 0.52
N ILE A 57 12.72 -8.79 0.21
CA ILE A 57 12.03 -7.73 -0.51
C ILE A 57 11.93 -6.47 0.36
N GLY A 58 11.60 -6.60 1.64
CA GLY A 58 11.54 -5.47 2.58
C GLY A 58 12.89 -4.80 2.80
N GLU A 59 13.98 -5.57 2.92
CA GLU A 59 15.34 -5.01 2.98
C GLU A 59 15.70 -4.25 1.69
N ALA A 60 15.27 -4.75 0.53
CA ALA A 60 15.47 -4.05 -0.75
C ALA A 60 14.66 -2.74 -0.84
N LEU A 61 13.45 -2.71 -0.27
CA LEU A 61 12.64 -1.49 -0.16
C LEU A 61 13.31 -0.45 0.74
N GLU A 62 13.85 -0.86 1.89
CA GLU A 62 14.61 0.04 2.76
C GLU A 62 15.88 0.56 2.07
N ALA A 63 16.59 -0.29 1.32
CA ALA A 63 17.77 0.12 0.58
C ALA A 63 17.46 1.20 -0.48
N ALA A 64 16.26 1.21 -1.05
CA ALA A 64 15.84 2.26 -1.98
C ALA A 64 15.80 3.66 -1.35
N VAL A 65 15.67 3.76 -0.01
CA VAL A 65 15.77 5.04 0.71
C VAL A 65 17.14 5.69 0.49
N LEU A 66 18.21 4.89 0.38
CA LEU A 66 19.57 5.41 0.21
C LEU A 66 19.78 6.04 -1.18
N THR A 67 19.02 5.63 -2.18
CA THR A 67 19.24 5.99 -3.58
C THR A 67 18.14 6.86 -4.18
N ALA A 68 16.94 6.82 -3.61
CA ALA A 68 15.77 7.58 -4.04
C ALA A 68 14.98 8.18 -2.87
N GLY A 69 15.54 8.23 -1.65
CA GLY A 69 14.83 8.68 -0.45
C GLY A 69 14.21 10.08 -0.56
N ASN A 70 14.90 11.02 -1.21
CA ASN A 70 14.41 12.40 -1.40
C ASN A 70 13.38 12.54 -2.53
N LYS A 71 13.09 11.46 -3.27
CA LYS A 71 12.09 11.48 -4.35
C LYS A 71 10.69 11.57 -3.73
N PRO A 72 9.84 12.51 -4.13
CA PRO A 72 8.42 12.49 -3.80
C PRO A 72 7.78 11.19 -4.28
N VAL A 73 6.89 10.61 -3.48
CA VAL A 73 6.17 9.39 -3.88
C VAL A 73 5.21 9.70 -5.02
N GLU A 74 5.33 8.97 -6.13
CA GLU A 74 4.44 9.01 -7.27
C GLU A 74 3.55 7.76 -7.34
N TRP A 75 2.54 7.78 -8.22
CA TRP A 75 1.64 6.64 -8.41
C TRP A 75 2.37 5.39 -8.93
N SER A 76 3.36 5.55 -9.80
CA SER A 76 4.22 4.46 -10.29
C SER A 76 5.01 3.80 -9.16
N ASP A 77 5.59 4.60 -8.26
CA ASP A 77 6.27 4.09 -7.07
C ASP A 77 5.30 3.35 -6.16
N ALA A 78 4.13 3.92 -5.89
CA ALA A 78 3.11 3.29 -5.04
C ALA A 78 2.65 1.94 -5.61
N ALA A 79 2.53 1.82 -6.93
CA ALA A 79 2.24 0.55 -7.61
C ALA A 79 3.39 -0.46 -7.48
N ALA A 80 4.64 0.00 -7.60
CA ALA A 80 5.84 -0.83 -7.41
C ALA A 80 5.92 -1.37 -5.97
N ILE A 81 5.70 -0.50 -4.98
CA ILE A 81 5.70 -0.84 -3.54
C ILE A 81 4.58 -1.83 -3.23
N GLN A 82 3.38 -1.61 -3.75
CA GLN A 82 2.28 -2.56 -3.61
C GLN A 82 2.64 -3.94 -4.20
N ALA A 83 3.19 -3.96 -5.41
CA ALA A 83 3.63 -5.19 -6.04
C ALA A 83 4.68 -5.92 -5.19
N ALA A 84 5.60 -5.17 -4.57
CA ALA A 84 6.61 -5.68 -3.67
C ALA A 84 5.98 -6.27 -2.39
N GLU A 85 5.06 -5.56 -1.73
CA GLU A 85 4.37 -6.02 -0.52
C GLU A 85 3.57 -7.32 -0.78
N VAL A 86 2.82 -7.38 -1.88
CA VAL A 86 2.07 -8.59 -2.29
C VAL A 86 3.00 -9.78 -2.47
N ARG A 87 4.19 -9.55 -3.05
CA ARG A 87 5.19 -10.60 -3.25
C ARG A 87 5.86 -11.01 -1.95
N ALA A 88 6.27 -10.04 -1.14
CA ALA A 88 6.90 -10.27 0.16
C ALA A 88 6.02 -11.14 1.06
N THR A 89 4.74 -10.78 1.18
CA THR A 89 3.82 -11.40 2.12
C THR A 89 3.04 -12.59 1.54
N GLY A 90 3.05 -12.77 0.21
CA GLY A 90 2.20 -13.74 -0.50
C GLY A 90 0.70 -13.44 -0.44
N ARG A 91 0.30 -12.28 0.11
CA ARG A 91 -1.09 -11.85 0.21
C ARG A 91 -1.48 -11.06 -1.05
N THR A 92 -2.66 -11.33 -1.60
CA THR A 92 -3.15 -10.63 -2.79
C THR A 92 -3.75 -9.26 -2.51
N ASN A 93 -4.04 -8.96 -1.24
CA ASN A 93 -4.69 -7.72 -0.82
C ASN A 93 -3.67 -6.80 -0.14
N ILE A 94 -3.82 -5.49 -0.35
CA ILE A 94 -3.06 -4.47 0.38
C ILE A 94 -3.35 -4.63 1.88
N MET A 95 -2.31 -4.67 2.70
CA MET A 95 -2.48 -4.74 4.13
C MET A 95 -2.93 -3.38 4.66
N PRO A 96 -4.05 -3.28 5.41
CA PRO A 96 -4.42 -2.03 6.08
C PRO A 96 -3.28 -1.58 7.00
N GLY A 97 -2.78 -0.36 6.83
CA GLY A 97 -1.64 0.16 7.58
C GLY A 97 -0.27 -0.38 7.15
N GLY A 98 -0.20 -1.15 6.05
CA GLY A 98 1.05 -1.61 5.45
C GLY A 98 1.80 -0.52 4.68
N VAL A 99 3.00 -0.86 4.21
CA VAL A 99 3.88 0.06 3.46
C VAL A 99 3.20 0.52 2.16
N ALA A 100 2.52 -0.39 1.48
CA ALA A 100 1.78 -0.08 0.26
C ALA A 100 0.61 0.87 0.49
N ALA A 101 -0.13 0.72 1.60
CA ALA A 101 -1.22 1.62 1.95
C ALA A 101 -0.70 3.05 2.21
N SER A 102 0.42 3.18 2.93
CA SER A 102 1.09 4.46 3.14
C SER A 102 1.56 5.09 1.83
N ALA A 103 2.16 4.30 0.92
CA ALA A 103 2.59 4.78 -0.39
C ALA A 103 1.43 5.32 -1.25
N GLN A 104 0.29 4.61 -1.27
CA GLN A 104 -0.90 5.03 -2.02
C GLN A 104 -1.51 6.33 -1.47
N SER A 105 -1.55 6.45 -0.13
CA SER A 105 -1.96 7.71 0.52
C SER A 105 -1.03 8.86 0.15
N ALA A 106 0.29 8.63 0.27
CA ALA A 106 1.32 9.61 -0.10
C ALA A 106 1.20 10.06 -1.55
N ALA A 107 1.10 9.13 -2.51
CA ALA A 107 0.92 9.47 -3.94
C ALA A 107 -0.35 10.28 -4.19
N THR A 108 -1.46 9.95 -3.52
CA THR A 108 -2.74 10.68 -3.65
C THR A 108 -2.63 12.11 -3.12
N LEU A 109 -1.96 12.30 -1.99
CA LEU A 109 -1.76 13.62 -1.38
C LEU A 109 -0.75 14.45 -2.19
N ASN A 110 0.37 13.85 -2.58
CA ASN A 110 1.42 14.49 -3.38
C ASN A 110 0.91 14.96 -4.74
N ALA A 111 0.00 14.21 -5.37
CA ALA A 111 -0.62 14.59 -6.64
C ALA A 111 -1.50 15.85 -6.54
N ARG A 112 -1.91 16.23 -5.32
CA ARG A 112 -2.71 17.44 -5.05
C ARG A 112 -1.92 18.54 -4.35
N ALA A 113 -0.68 18.26 -3.96
CA ALA A 113 0.18 19.22 -3.29
C ALA A 113 0.66 20.29 -4.28
N ASN A 114 0.67 21.55 -3.82
CA ASN A 114 1.08 22.69 -4.66
C ASN A 114 2.59 22.99 -4.55
N SER A 115 3.26 22.47 -3.51
CA SER A 115 4.69 22.65 -3.28
C SER A 115 5.38 21.30 -3.20
N GLU A 116 6.61 21.21 -3.73
CA GLU A 116 7.43 20.00 -3.62
C GLU A 116 7.90 19.76 -2.18
N ASP A 117 8.12 20.81 -1.39
CA ASP A 117 8.62 20.73 -0.02
C ASP A 117 7.61 20.08 0.95
N ASP A 118 6.32 20.09 0.61
CA ASP A 118 5.24 19.49 1.41
C ASP A 118 4.98 18.02 1.04
N LYS A 119 5.66 17.50 0.01
CA LYS A 119 5.40 16.14 -0.48
C LYS A 119 6.04 15.09 0.42
N THR A 120 5.28 14.03 0.67
CA THR A 120 5.80 12.83 1.32
C THR A 120 6.78 12.13 0.40
N THR A 121 7.95 11.77 0.90
CA THR A 121 9.03 11.19 0.13
C THR A 121 9.10 9.66 0.26
N LEU A 122 9.89 9.01 -0.59
CA LEU A 122 10.15 7.57 -0.45
C LEU A 122 10.82 7.22 0.88
N ALA A 123 11.65 8.13 1.44
CA ALA A 123 12.24 7.92 2.76
C ALA A 123 11.16 7.78 3.86
N ASP A 124 10.14 8.65 3.83
CA ASP A 124 9.06 8.65 4.82
C ASP A 124 8.24 7.35 4.80
N VAL A 125 8.04 6.78 3.60
CA VAL A 125 7.23 5.58 3.41
C VAL A 125 8.03 4.29 3.64
N LEU A 126 9.24 4.20 3.08
CA LEU A 126 10.02 2.96 3.01
C LEU A 126 10.91 2.73 4.23
N THR A 127 11.13 3.72 5.08
CA THR A 127 11.87 3.51 6.34
C THR A 127 11.16 2.48 7.21
N GLY A 128 11.89 1.43 7.60
CA GLY A 128 11.36 0.32 8.39
C GLY A 128 10.47 -0.63 7.59
N ALA A 129 10.49 -0.61 6.24
CA ALA A 129 9.67 -1.50 5.43
C ALA A 129 9.89 -2.98 5.74
N SER A 130 11.11 -3.42 6.05
CA SER A 130 11.42 -4.82 6.40
C SER A 130 10.62 -5.29 7.63
N SER A 131 10.48 -4.43 8.64
CA SER A 131 9.70 -4.72 9.86
C SER A 131 8.19 -4.65 9.67
N LYS A 132 7.72 -3.98 8.62
CA LYS A 132 6.29 -3.76 8.31
C LYS A 132 5.70 -4.83 7.40
N LEU A 133 6.53 -5.72 6.84
CA LEU A 133 6.11 -6.79 5.96
C LEU A 133 6.02 -8.13 6.71
N PRO A 134 4.82 -8.62 7.05
CA PRO A 134 4.70 -9.92 7.71
C PRO A 134 5.15 -11.03 6.76
N SER A 135 6.03 -11.91 7.24
CA SER A 135 6.57 -13.03 6.45
C SER A 135 7.39 -12.59 5.23
N ASP A 136 8.12 -11.47 5.33
CA ASP A 136 9.01 -11.00 4.28
C ASP A 136 9.97 -12.10 3.81
N LYS A 137 10.03 -12.30 2.49
CA LYS A 137 10.74 -13.40 1.86
C LYS A 137 11.94 -12.91 1.05
N PRO A 138 12.95 -13.77 0.79
CA PRO A 138 14.05 -13.45 -0.12
C PRO A 138 13.56 -12.93 -1.49
N ALA A 139 14.20 -11.87 -1.98
CA ALA A 139 13.90 -11.31 -3.29
C ALA A 139 14.35 -12.27 -4.41
N THR A 140 13.44 -12.57 -5.34
CA THR A 140 13.73 -13.40 -6.53
C THR A 140 13.62 -12.60 -7.82
N ARG A 141 14.15 -13.15 -8.92
CA ARG A 141 14.03 -12.54 -10.26
C ARG A 141 12.57 -12.27 -10.65
N LYS A 142 11.68 -13.23 -10.38
CA LYS A 142 10.25 -13.12 -10.67
C LYS A 142 9.60 -11.99 -9.87
N ASP A 143 10.06 -11.77 -8.64
CA ASP A 143 9.56 -10.66 -7.84
C ASP A 143 9.97 -9.33 -8.46
N ALA A 144 11.26 -9.18 -8.80
CA ALA A 144 11.80 -7.99 -9.45
C ALA A 144 11.08 -7.65 -10.76
N GLU A 145 10.92 -8.62 -11.67
CA GLU A 145 10.19 -8.42 -12.94
C GLU A 145 8.74 -7.97 -12.70
N GLY A 146 8.11 -8.53 -11.67
CA GLY A 146 6.76 -8.16 -11.28
C GLY A 146 6.64 -6.75 -10.74
N VAL A 147 7.62 -6.30 -9.95
CA VAL A 147 7.71 -4.93 -9.41
C VAL A 147 8.02 -3.93 -10.53
N THR A 148 9.02 -4.20 -11.38
CA THR A 148 9.34 -3.41 -12.57
C THR A 148 8.12 -3.25 -13.46
N GLY A 149 7.41 -4.34 -13.75
CA GLY A 149 6.21 -4.28 -14.57
C GLY A 149 5.08 -3.46 -13.94
N ALA A 150 4.96 -3.45 -12.60
CA ALA A 150 3.96 -2.63 -11.91
C ALA A 150 4.29 -1.13 -12.00
N GLU A 151 5.56 -0.78 -11.80
CA GLU A 151 6.04 0.60 -11.94
C GLU A 151 5.79 1.14 -13.35
N MET A 152 6.26 0.43 -14.39
CA MET A 152 6.13 0.85 -15.78
C MET A 152 4.67 0.98 -16.22
N ARG A 153 3.79 0.05 -15.82
CA ARG A 153 2.37 0.10 -16.21
C ARG A 153 1.64 1.30 -15.62
N ASN A 154 2.16 1.85 -14.53
CA ASN A 154 1.56 2.96 -13.81
C ASN A 154 2.37 4.26 -13.96
N ASP A 155 3.31 4.26 -14.91
CA ASP A 155 4.09 5.43 -15.30
C ASP A 155 3.62 5.95 -16.68
N PRO A 156 3.31 7.25 -16.84
CA PRO A 156 2.87 7.81 -18.12
C PRO A 156 3.90 7.68 -19.25
N HIS A 157 5.18 7.52 -18.93
CA HIS A 157 6.28 7.38 -19.87
C HIS A 157 6.70 5.92 -20.08
N LEU A 158 5.98 4.97 -19.47
CA LEU A 158 6.29 3.53 -19.48
C LEU A 158 7.73 3.24 -19.04
N ALA A 159 8.25 4.05 -18.11
CA ALA A 159 9.61 3.95 -17.61
C ALA A 159 9.63 3.49 -16.14
N THR A 160 10.80 3.03 -15.70
CA THR A 160 11.10 2.85 -14.26
C THR A 160 12.08 3.90 -13.81
N TYR A 161 12.00 4.29 -12.54
CA TYR A 161 12.98 5.15 -11.92
C TYR A 161 14.31 4.39 -11.71
N PRO A 162 15.43 4.80 -12.35
CA PRO A 162 16.66 4.00 -12.40
C PRO A 162 17.29 3.66 -11.06
N THR A 163 17.00 4.44 -10.01
CA THR A 163 17.50 4.23 -8.64
C THR A 163 16.39 3.99 -7.63
N GLY A 164 15.19 3.66 -8.11
CA GLY A 164 13.97 3.56 -7.32
C GLY A 164 13.68 2.16 -6.83
N VAL A 165 12.41 1.92 -6.51
CA VAL A 165 11.93 0.70 -5.88
C VAL A 165 12.21 -0.54 -6.74
N ALA A 166 11.87 -0.55 -8.03
CA ALA A 166 12.13 -1.70 -8.88
C ALA A 166 13.62 -1.98 -9.06
N ALA A 167 14.45 -0.93 -9.15
CA ALA A 167 15.89 -1.07 -9.30
C ALA A 167 16.52 -1.75 -8.07
N SER A 168 16.09 -1.37 -6.86
CA SER A 168 16.58 -1.96 -5.61
C SER A 168 16.14 -3.43 -5.46
N VAL A 169 14.89 -3.75 -5.74
CA VAL A 169 14.41 -5.16 -5.71
C VAL A 169 15.13 -6.01 -6.76
N ALA A 170 15.38 -5.46 -7.95
CA ALA A 170 16.16 -6.14 -8.98
C ALA A 170 17.62 -6.36 -8.57
N ALA A 171 18.24 -5.39 -7.90
CA ALA A 171 19.60 -5.54 -7.36
C ALA A 171 19.66 -6.64 -6.29
N ALA A 172 18.73 -6.65 -5.34
CA ALA A 172 18.61 -7.69 -4.32
C ALA A 172 18.44 -9.07 -4.96
N ALA A 173 17.53 -9.21 -5.93
CA ALA A 173 17.32 -10.45 -6.65
C ALA A 173 18.57 -10.94 -7.40
N ARG A 174 19.37 -10.03 -7.99
CA ARG A 174 20.65 -10.38 -8.64
C ARG A 174 21.68 -10.87 -7.63
N ILE A 175 21.81 -10.18 -6.49
CA ILE A 175 22.73 -10.57 -5.42
C ILE A 175 22.36 -11.96 -4.88
N ASN A 176 21.07 -12.24 -4.72
CA ASN A 176 20.60 -13.54 -4.24
C ASN A 176 20.84 -14.69 -5.23
N GLN A 177 20.80 -14.41 -6.55
CA GLN A 177 21.09 -15.40 -7.59
C GLN A 177 22.58 -15.69 -7.76
N ALA A 178 23.45 -14.79 -7.32
CA ALA A 178 24.90 -14.93 -7.42
C ALA A 178 25.53 -15.71 -6.25
N LYS A 179 24.68 -16.25 -5.35
CA LYS A 179 25.07 -17.08 -4.21
C LYS A 179 24.80 -18.56 -4.52
#